data_AF-A0A5J4TJS2-F1
#
_entry.id   AF-A0A5J4TJS2-F1
#
_cell.length_a   1.000
_cell.length_b   1.000
_cell.length_c   1.000
_cell.angle_alpha   90.00
_cell.angle_beta   90.00
_cell.angle_gamma   90.00
#
_symmetry.space_group_name_H-M   'P 1'
#
loop_
_entity.id
_entity.type
_entity.pdbx_description
1 polymer ?
#
loop_
_entity_poly.entity_id
_entity_poly.type
_entity_poly.pdbx_seq_one_letter_code
_entity_poly.pdbx_strand_id
1 'polypeptide(L)'
;MYISDVEALTGFRYCNRCHKQAFRIGDPNLQTSMRNHMKKCSKNGGKIIKKVILERFAKPFVPHILSNKTYKYLLANNLVHLFKPTQYYITYDIETLEKKINEKFGDSSQVTATLIPYAIASTVKLASGIHSFYYDIRTDNFLDKWLEQLFEEAKQVKKDNKYNDETIPQYYEVPVIGFNSAKFDTSVLFKNLKSKDWSISKYLGSSTIAKQIVIKHKCSSIQLRFIDFKIYSMQNKLKDAVRDFGNGQYKKGRFPHEFINTNNYMEEINKSEPFPIEAFDNQLRNKKLSEVKYQAYLIEATQFANRWDYLKHYNILDTRILIEPIDYLINLMFKYKVDMLANISMSQCSNAIKYSMAYNDFDINGDYNLEFTDKSIEITMCYWRAKVDSYIEQDNKKNRDS
;
A
#
# COMPACT_ATOMS: atom_id res chain seq x y z
N MET A 1 -23.37 -11.37 27.53
CA MET A 1 -22.05 -11.25 28.18
C MET A 1 -21.96 -9.84 28.76
N TYR A 2 -22.21 -9.68 30.06
CA TYR A 2 -22.10 -8.38 30.73
C TYR A 2 -20.62 -8.10 31.01
N ILE A 3 -20.07 -7.08 30.35
CA ILE A 3 -18.69 -6.63 30.63
C ILE A 3 -18.75 -5.88 31.97
N SER A 4 -18.29 -6.53 33.03
CA SER A 4 -18.25 -5.96 34.40
C SER A 4 -17.12 -4.95 34.57
N ASP A 5 -16.06 -5.06 33.77
CA ASP A 5 -14.90 -4.18 33.83
C ASP A 5 -14.39 -3.82 32.43
N VAL A 6 -14.86 -2.67 31.95
CA VAL A 6 -14.47 -2.08 30.65
C VAL A 6 -13.01 -1.63 30.66
N GLU A 7 -12.46 -1.27 31.82
CA GLU A 7 -11.07 -0.83 31.96
C GLU A 7 -10.11 -2.03 31.84
N ALA A 8 -10.41 -3.15 32.50
CA ALA A 8 -9.64 -4.39 32.39
C ALA A 8 -9.68 -4.97 30.96
N LEU A 9 -10.84 -4.90 30.29
CA LEU A 9 -10.98 -5.39 28.93
C LEU A 9 -10.19 -4.56 27.91
N THR A 10 -10.21 -3.23 28.07
CA THR A 10 -9.62 -2.32 27.06
C THR A 10 -8.18 -1.91 27.39
N GLY A 11 -7.75 -1.99 28.65
CA GLY A 11 -6.48 -1.43 29.12
C GLY A 11 -6.46 0.11 29.14
N PHE A 12 -7.63 0.74 28.99
CA PHE A 12 -7.81 2.19 28.95
C PHE A 12 -8.87 2.66 29.94
N ARG A 13 -8.60 3.79 30.58
CA ARG A 13 -9.55 4.57 31.37
C ARG A 13 -10.12 5.69 30.53
N TYR A 14 -11.44 5.76 30.44
CA TYR A 14 -12.14 6.78 29.67
C TYR A 14 -12.53 7.97 30.56
N CYS A 15 -12.49 9.18 30.00
CA CYS A 15 -13.01 10.36 30.66
C CYS A 15 -14.53 10.23 30.87
N ASN A 16 -14.98 10.30 32.12
CA ASN A 16 -16.39 10.21 32.52
C ASN A 16 -17.25 11.43 32.14
N ARG A 17 -16.66 12.52 31.64
CA ARG A 17 -17.40 13.72 31.22
C ARG A 17 -17.61 13.80 29.71
N CYS A 18 -16.59 13.48 28.92
CA CYS A 18 -16.69 13.57 27.46
C CYS A 18 -16.88 12.21 26.78
N HIS A 19 -16.60 11.11 27.47
CA HIS A 19 -16.62 9.72 26.95
C HIS A 19 -15.81 9.50 25.66
N LYS A 20 -14.93 10.45 25.29
CA LYS A 20 -14.17 10.45 24.02
C LYS A 20 -12.67 10.37 24.22
N GLN A 21 -12.15 10.87 25.34
CA GLN A 21 -10.73 10.78 25.66
C GLN A 21 -10.45 9.52 26.47
N ALA A 22 -9.52 8.70 25.98
CA ALA A 22 -9.00 7.52 26.67
C ALA A 22 -7.57 7.76 27.18
N PHE A 23 -7.22 7.12 28.29
CA PHE A 23 -5.89 7.15 28.90
C PHE A 23 -5.43 5.74 29.20
N ARG A 24 -4.18 5.42 28.89
CA ARG A 24 -3.65 4.06 29.08
C ARG A 24 -3.38 3.83 30.57
N ILE A 25 -3.85 2.71 31.11
CA ILE A 25 -3.75 2.44 32.56
C ILE A 25 -2.29 2.28 33.03
N GLY A 26 -1.42 1.76 32.15
CA GLY A 26 0.01 1.59 32.44
C GLY A 26 0.89 2.84 32.21
N ASP A 27 0.32 4.02 31.94
CA ASP A 27 1.10 5.25 31.76
C ASP A 27 1.54 5.81 33.13
N PRO A 28 2.85 6.00 33.39
CA PRO A 28 3.34 6.61 34.63
C PRO A 28 2.75 8.00 34.91
N ASN A 29 2.35 8.71 33.86
CA ASN A 29 1.79 10.06 33.94
C ASN A 29 0.25 10.09 33.91
N LEU A 30 -0.41 8.94 34.01
CA LEU A 30 -1.87 8.80 33.89
C LEU A 30 -2.63 9.82 34.74
N GLN A 31 -2.28 9.93 36.03
CA GLN A 31 -2.96 10.83 36.97
C GLN A 31 -2.85 12.31 36.55
N THR A 32 -1.66 12.74 36.12
CA THR A 32 -1.40 14.10 35.68
C THR A 32 -2.14 14.41 34.37
N SER A 33 -2.06 13.50 33.39
CA SER A 33 -2.73 13.60 32.10
C SER A 33 -4.25 13.67 32.25
N MET A 34 -4.83 12.80 33.10
CA MET A 34 -6.25 12.81 33.42
C MET A 34 -6.67 14.12 34.10
N ARG A 35 -5.93 14.58 35.12
CA ARG A 35 -6.23 15.83 35.82
C ARG A 35 -6.20 17.03 34.89
N ASN A 36 -5.20 17.11 34.01
CA ASN A 36 -5.05 18.18 33.02
C ASN A 36 -6.18 18.18 31.99
N HIS A 37 -6.55 17.00 31.49
CA HIS A 37 -7.71 16.84 30.63
C HIS A 37 -9.00 17.21 31.37
N MET A 38 -9.22 16.71 32.59
CA MET A 38 -10.43 16.97 33.38
C MET A 38 -10.63 18.46 33.62
N LYS A 39 -9.57 19.21 33.99
CA LYS A 39 -9.64 20.67 34.13
C LYS A 39 -10.11 21.35 32.84
N LYS A 40 -9.58 20.94 31.68
CA LYS A 40 -9.97 21.48 30.36
C LYS A 40 -11.38 21.04 29.96
N CYS A 41 -11.72 19.77 30.17
CA CYS A 41 -13.00 19.16 29.85
C CYS A 41 -14.14 19.78 30.66
N SER A 42 -13.90 20.09 31.94
CA SER A 42 -14.84 20.79 32.81
C SER A 42 -15.12 22.22 32.33
N LYS A 43 -14.08 22.96 31.96
CA LYS A 43 -14.22 24.31 31.40
C LYS A 43 -14.98 24.32 30.08
N ASN A 44 -14.92 23.23 29.31
CA ASN A 44 -15.53 23.12 27.99
C ASN A 44 -16.90 22.41 28.01
N GLY A 45 -17.48 22.15 29.18
CA GLY A 45 -18.79 21.48 29.30
C GLY A 45 -18.84 20.08 28.69
N GLY A 46 -17.73 19.32 28.72
CA GLY A 46 -17.64 18.00 28.09
C GLY A 46 -17.47 18.01 26.57
N LYS A 47 -17.52 19.19 25.92
CA LYS A 47 -17.33 19.32 24.46
C LYS A 47 -15.85 19.35 24.08
N ILE A 48 -15.51 18.65 23.00
CA ILE A 48 -14.17 18.72 22.40
C ILE A 48 -14.07 20.05 21.65
N ILE A 49 -13.31 21.00 22.18
CA ILE A 49 -12.94 22.21 21.44
C ILE A 49 -11.81 21.83 20.49
N LYS A 50 -12.14 21.65 19.20
CA LYS A 50 -11.13 21.60 18.13
C LYS A 50 -10.58 23.01 17.94
N LYS A 51 -9.43 23.30 18.55
CA LYS A 51 -8.70 24.53 18.23
C LYS A 51 -8.08 24.35 16.85
N VAL A 52 -8.52 25.14 15.88
CA VAL A 52 -7.79 25.28 14.61
C VAL A 52 -6.51 26.03 14.95
N ILE A 53 -5.38 25.33 14.93
CA ILE A 53 -4.06 25.97 15.00
C ILE A 53 -3.72 26.33 13.56
N LEU A 54 -3.94 27.60 13.21
CA LEU A 54 -3.41 28.13 11.96
C LEU A 54 -1.91 28.30 12.13
N GLU A 55 -1.14 27.83 11.16
CA GLU A 55 0.29 28.14 11.14
C GLU A 55 0.45 29.67 11.07
N ARG A 56 1.39 30.22 11.84
CA ARG A 56 1.64 31.68 11.90
C ARG A 56 1.99 32.28 10.53
N PHE A 57 2.44 31.44 9.60
CA PHE A 57 2.76 31.78 8.23
C PHE A 57 2.08 30.78 7.29
N ALA A 58 1.54 31.25 6.17
CA ALA A 58 1.04 30.38 5.12
C ALA A 58 2.23 29.63 4.51
N LYS A 59 2.31 28.31 4.71
CA LYS A 59 3.24 27.49 3.94
C LYS A 59 2.64 27.23 2.55
N PRO A 60 3.39 27.50 1.46
CA PRO A 60 2.92 27.13 0.14
C PRO A 60 2.75 25.61 0.10
N PHE A 61 1.60 25.17 -0.43
CA PHE A 61 1.33 23.75 -0.60
C PHE A 61 2.09 23.25 -1.83
N VAL A 62 3.33 22.79 -1.62
CA VAL A 62 4.24 22.31 -2.68
C VAL A 62 4.59 20.83 -2.47
N PRO A 63 3.64 19.91 -2.67
CA PRO A 63 3.83 18.49 -2.38
C PRO A 63 4.96 17.86 -3.21
N HIS A 64 5.23 18.37 -4.41
CA HIS A 64 6.36 17.95 -5.25
C HIS A 64 7.70 18.03 -4.50
N ILE A 65 7.93 19.14 -3.79
CA ILE A 65 9.17 19.37 -3.04
C ILE A 65 9.07 18.74 -1.64
N LEU A 66 8.00 19.05 -0.92
CA LEU A 66 7.93 18.77 0.52
C LEU A 66 7.63 17.31 0.86
N SER A 67 7.04 16.53 -0.05
CA SER A 67 6.69 15.13 0.24
C SER A 67 7.88 14.18 0.21
N ASN A 68 8.96 14.54 -0.48
CA ASN A 68 10.16 13.71 -0.59
C ASN A 68 11.35 14.41 0.07
N LYS A 69 11.80 13.87 1.21
CA LYS A 69 12.92 14.43 1.99
C LYS A 69 14.23 14.49 1.20
N THR A 70 14.49 13.48 0.36
CA THR A 70 15.66 13.41 -0.51
C THR A 70 15.60 14.53 -1.53
N TYR A 71 14.49 14.66 -2.25
CA TYR A 71 14.32 15.71 -3.25
C TYR A 71 14.43 17.11 -2.64
N LYS A 72 13.76 17.33 -1.50
CA LYS A 72 13.86 18.58 -0.73
C LYS A 72 15.31 18.94 -0.37
N TYR A 73 16.07 17.97 0.13
CA TYR A 73 17.48 18.17 0.49
C TYR A 73 18.32 18.51 -0.74
N LEU A 74 18.16 17.76 -1.83
CA LEU A 74 18.92 18.00 -3.06
C LEU A 74 18.59 19.36 -3.66
N LEU A 75 17.31 19.77 -3.66
CA LEU A 75 16.91 21.10 -4.11
C LEU A 75 17.54 22.21 -3.26
N ALA A 76 17.53 22.07 -1.94
CA ALA A 76 18.11 23.06 -1.03
C ALA A 76 19.62 23.26 -1.19
N ASN A 77 20.33 22.29 -1.77
CA ASN A 77 21.78 22.31 -1.95
C ASN A 77 22.21 22.42 -3.43
N ASN A 78 21.30 22.74 -4.36
CA ASN A 78 21.57 22.78 -5.80
C ASN A 78 22.09 21.44 -6.40
N LEU A 79 21.67 20.31 -5.82
CA LEU A 79 22.08 18.95 -6.20
C LEU A 79 20.95 18.13 -6.88
N VAL A 80 19.92 18.79 -7.42
CA VAL A 80 18.75 18.10 -8.03
C VAL A 80 19.14 17.16 -9.18
N HIS A 81 20.25 17.44 -9.86
CA HIS A 81 20.78 16.58 -10.92
C HIS A 81 21.16 15.17 -10.43
N LEU A 82 21.40 14.99 -9.12
CA LEU A 82 21.67 13.69 -8.50
C LEU A 82 20.39 12.91 -8.17
N PHE A 83 19.22 13.55 -8.20
CA PHE A 83 17.98 12.90 -7.80
C PHE A 83 17.65 11.73 -8.74
N LYS A 84 17.48 10.55 -8.15
CA LYS A 84 17.10 9.30 -8.81
C LYS A 84 15.83 8.74 -8.16
N PRO A 85 14.94 8.11 -8.95
CA PRO A 85 13.78 7.44 -8.40
C PRO A 85 14.20 6.11 -7.76
N THR A 86 13.33 5.56 -6.92
CA THR A 86 13.44 4.16 -6.50
C THR A 86 13.25 3.25 -7.72
N GLN A 87 14.25 2.44 -8.06
CA GLN A 87 14.28 1.62 -9.28
C GLN A 87 14.24 0.11 -9.02
N TYR A 88 14.63 -0.29 -7.81
CA TYR A 88 14.78 -1.68 -7.40
C TYR A 88 13.75 -2.01 -6.33
N TYR A 89 13.12 -3.17 -6.46
CA TYR A 89 11.97 -3.59 -5.66
C TYR A 89 11.76 -5.10 -5.81
N ILE A 90 10.86 -5.65 -5.01
CA ILE A 90 10.46 -7.05 -5.08
C ILE A 90 8.99 -7.11 -5.50
N THR A 91 8.64 -7.98 -6.43
CA THR A 91 7.24 -8.29 -6.76
C THR A 91 6.88 -9.67 -6.22
N TYR A 92 5.62 -9.88 -5.84
CA TYR A 92 5.17 -11.19 -5.35
C TYR A 92 3.74 -11.51 -5.80
N ASP A 93 3.42 -12.80 -5.77
CA ASP A 93 2.09 -13.33 -6.08
C ASP A 93 1.83 -14.60 -5.26
N ILE A 94 0.59 -14.78 -4.82
CA ILE A 94 0.18 -15.88 -3.94
C ILE A 94 -0.96 -16.65 -4.57
N GLU A 95 -0.78 -17.97 -4.65
CA GLU A 95 -1.84 -18.86 -5.06
C GLU A 95 -2.56 -19.44 -3.85
N THR A 96 -3.90 -19.41 -3.91
CA THR A 96 -4.77 -19.79 -2.81
C THR A 96 -5.87 -20.75 -3.26
N LEU A 97 -6.27 -21.63 -2.34
CA LEU A 97 -7.43 -22.50 -2.49
C LEU A 97 -8.60 -21.92 -1.71
N GLU A 98 -9.79 -21.91 -2.31
CA GLU A 98 -11.01 -21.52 -1.63
C GLU A 98 -11.58 -22.68 -0.81
N LYS A 99 -11.55 -22.56 0.52
CA LYS A 99 -12.24 -23.48 1.44
C LYS A 99 -13.60 -22.90 1.81
N LYS A 100 -14.68 -23.52 1.32
CA LYS A 100 -16.06 -23.14 1.69
C LYS A 100 -16.36 -23.57 3.12
N ILE A 101 -16.88 -22.65 3.94
CA ILE A 101 -17.11 -22.86 5.38
C ILE A 101 -18.55 -22.51 5.78
N ASN A 102 -19.14 -21.47 5.17
CA ASN A 102 -20.52 -21.03 5.42
C ASN A 102 -20.88 -20.85 6.91
N GLU A 103 -19.95 -20.37 7.73
CA GLU A 103 -20.14 -20.15 9.16
C GLU A 103 -20.80 -18.79 9.45
N LYS A 104 -21.81 -18.76 10.32
CA LYS A 104 -22.45 -17.53 10.78
C LYS A 104 -21.83 -17.04 12.09
N PHE A 105 -21.59 -15.74 12.17
CA PHE A 105 -21.10 -15.05 13.36
C PHE A 105 -22.12 -13.99 13.79
N GLY A 106 -22.95 -14.35 14.77
CA GLY A 106 -24.10 -13.53 15.18
C GLY A 106 -25.17 -13.44 14.10
N ASP A 107 -26.07 -12.46 14.23
CA ASP A 107 -27.27 -12.37 13.40
C ASP A 107 -27.04 -11.76 12.01
N SER A 108 -25.90 -11.07 11.81
CA SER A 108 -25.66 -10.23 10.62
C SER A 108 -24.38 -10.54 9.84
N SER A 109 -23.54 -11.48 10.31
CA SER A 109 -22.27 -11.80 9.64
C SER A 109 -22.18 -13.27 9.27
N GLN A 110 -21.68 -13.56 8.07
CA GLN A 110 -21.41 -14.91 7.60
C GLN A 110 -20.08 -14.95 6.85
N VAL A 111 -19.23 -15.91 7.20
CA VAL A 111 -18.00 -16.24 6.47
C VAL A 111 -18.33 -17.36 5.50
N THR A 112 -18.41 -17.02 4.22
CA THR A 112 -18.73 -17.99 3.15
C THR A 112 -17.55 -18.92 2.87
N ALA A 113 -16.33 -18.38 2.82
CA ALA A 113 -15.12 -19.13 2.53
C ALA A 113 -13.88 -18.52 3.18
N THR A 114 -12.84 -19.34 3.36
CA THR A 114 -11.48 -18.92 3.74
C THR A 114 -10.50 -19.29 2.64
N LEU A 115 -9.52 -18.43 2.40
CA LEU A 115 -8.44 -18.69 1.44
C LEU A 115 -7.27 -19.39 2.14
N ILE A 116 -6.80 -20.48 1.55
CA ILE A 116 -5.66 -21.26 2.04
C ILE A 116 -4.51 -21.08 1.04
N PRO A 117 -3.39 -20.43 1.41
CA PRO A 117 -2.25 -20.31 0.53
C PRO A 117 -1.60 -21.67 0.32
N TYR A 118 -1.21 -21.97 -0.92
CA TYR A 118 -0.50 -23.21 -1.25
C TYR A 118 0.76 -22.99 -2.07
N ALA A 119 0.93 -21.82 -2.69
CA ALA A 119 2.18 -21.44 -3.35
C ALA A 119 2.38 -19.93 -3.32
N ILE A 120 3.63 -19.50 -3.32
CA ILE A 120 4.03 -18.09 -3.34
C ILE A 120 5.29 -17.94 -4.18
N ALA A 121 5.30 -16.95 -5.06
CA ALA A 121 6.47 -16.59 -5.85
C ALA A 121 6.88 -15.15 -5.56
N SER A 122 8.15 -14.86 -5.78
CA SER A 122 8.65 -13.50 -5.81
C SER A 122 9.72 -13.33 -6.86
N THR A 123 9.78 -12.14 -7.45
CA THR A 123 10.83 -11.73 -8.36
C THR A 123 11.49 -10.48 -7.80
N VAL A 124 12.81 -10.52 -7.68
CA VAL A 124 13.65 -9.47 -7.08
C VAL A 124 14.34 -8.74 -8.22
N LYS A 125 14.04 -7.45 -8.37
CA LYS A 125 14.71 -6.60 -9.35
C LYS A 125 15.87 -5.87 -8.68
N LEU A 126 17.10 -6.16 -9.11
CA LEU A 126 18.35 -5.58 -8.61
C LEU A 126 19.09 -4.82 -9.72
N ALA A 127 20.14 -4.09 -9.33
CA ALA A 127 21.05 -3.46 -10.29
C ALA A 127 21.84 -4.48 -11.11
N SER A 128 22.16 -5.63 -10.51
CA SER A 128 22.92 -6.72 -11.15
C SER A 128 22.10 -7.60 -12.07
N GLY A 129 20.76 -7.51 -12.02
CA GLY A 129 19.88 -8.37 -12.78
C GLY A 129 18.58 -8.67 -12.05
N ILE A 130 17.88 -9.68 -12.54
CA ILE A 130 16.57 -10.06 -12.00
C ILE A 130 16.52 -11.56 -11.82
N HIS A 131 16.15 -12.00 -10.63
CA HIS A 131 15.97 -13.40 -10.28
C HIS A 131 14.67 -13.60 -9.52
N SER A 132 14.24 -14.85 -9.43
CA SER A 132 12.99 -15.22 -8.79
C SER A 132 13.20 -16.38 -7.83
N PHE A 133 12.37 -16.43 -6.80
CA PHE A 133 12.31 -17.55 -5.86
C PHE A 133 10.86 -17.92 -5.58
N TYR A 134 10.67 -19.16 -5.13
CA TYR A 134 9.35 -19.76 -5.03
C TYR A 134 9.32 -20.73 -3.85
N TYR A 135 8.18 -20.74 -3.16
CA TYR A 135 7.89 -21.68 -2.08
C TYR A 135 6.46 -22.18 -2.20
N ASP A 136 6.21 -23.42 -1.78
CA ASP A 136 4.87 -24.00 -1.77
C ASP A 136 4.63 -24.89 -0.56
N ILE A 137 3.42 -25.40 -0.48
CA ILE A 137 2.90 -26.21 0.63
C ILE A 137 3.72 -27.50 0.89
N ARG A 138 4.57 -27.94 -0.03
CA ARG A 138 5.48 -29.08 0.19
C ARG A 138 6.66 -28.71 1.09
N THR A 139 6.86 -27.42 1.36
CA THR A 139 7.85 -26.89 2.29
C THR A 139 7.20 -26.55 3.62
N ASP A 140 7.71 -27.11 4.73
CA ASP A 140 7.22 -26.73 6.06
C ASP A 140 7.43 -25.24 6.33
N ASN A 141 6.39 -24.58 6.86
CA ASN A 141 6.35 -23.14 7.16
C ASN A 141 6.78 -22.27 5.96
N PHE A 142 6.36 -22.64 4.75
CA PHE A 142 6.81 -22.01 3.51
C PHE A 142 6.62 -20.48 3.47
N LEU A 143 5.57 -19.93 4.09
CA LEU A 143 5.34 -18.49 4.17
C LEU A 143 6.35 -17.77 5.08
N ASP A 144 6.76 -18.40 6.18
CA ASP A 144 7.75 -17.83 7.09
C ASP A 144 9.13 -17.86 6.42
N LYS A 145 9.49 -18.99 5.79
CA LYS A 145 10.72 -19.10 4.97
C LYS A 145 10.74 -18.09 3.81
N TRP A 146 9.60 -17.85 3.18
CA TRP A 146 9.47 -16.82 2.16
C TRP A 146 9.71 -15.41 2.72
N LEU A 147 9.18 -15.09 3.91
CA LEU A 147 9.44 -13.80 4.57
C LEU A 147 10.92 -13.64 4.98
N GLU A 148 11.55 -14.71 5.47
CA GLU A 148 12.99 -14.73 5.78
C GLU A 148 13.81 -14.41 4.52
N GLN A 149 13.54 -15.12 3.42
CA GLN A 149 14.20 -14.87 2.12
C GLN A 149 13.94 -13.43 1.66
N LEU A 150 12.72 -12.90 1.78
CA LEU A 150 12.40 -11.51 1.43
C LEU A 150 13.26 -10.50 2.21
N PHE A 151 13.48 -10.72 3.50
CA PHE A 151 14.33 -9.84 4.31
C PHE A 151 15.80 -9.90 3.89
N GLU A 152 16.30 -11.08 3.50
CA GLU A 152 17.65 -11.23 2.96
C GLU A 152 17.82 -10.49 1.62
N GLU A 153 16.91 -10.71 0.67
CA GLU A 153 16.91 -10.03 -0.64
C GLU A 153 16.78 -8.50 -0.49
N ALA A 154 15.97 -8.06 0.46
CA ALA A 154 15.76 -6.64 0.73
C ALA A 154 17.03 -5.92 1.20
N LYS A 155 18.03 -6.62 1.75
CA LYS A 155 19.33 -6.00 2.06
C LYS A 155 20.00 -5.48 0.79
N GLN A 156 20.00 -6.28 -0.27
CA GLN A 156 20.59 -5.90 -1.54
C GLN A 156 19.73 -4.87 -2.28
N VAL A 157 18.40 -5.02 -2.30
CA VAL A 157 17.49 -4.01 -2.89
C VAL A 157 17.67 -2.64 -2.23
N LYS A 158 17.82 -2.61 -0.90
CA LYS A 158 18.10 -1.37 -0.15
C LYS A 158 19.45 -0.77 -0.54
N LYS A 159 20.48 -1.61 -0.70
CA LYS A 159 21.82 -1.18 -1.10
C LYS A 159 21.81 -0.57 -2.51
N ASP A 160 21.13 -1.22 -3.47
CA ASP A 160 21.08 -0.76 -4.87
C ASP A 160 20.32 0.56 -5.03
N ASN A 161 19.31 0.82 -4.19
CA ASN A 161 18.60 2.10 -4.17
C ASN A 161 19.36 3.21 -3.40
N LYS A 162 20.35 2.86 -2.56
CA LYS A 162 21.06 3.83 -1.72
C LYS A 162 21.86 4.83 -2.57
N TYR A 163 21.93 6.09 -2.17
CA TYR A 163 22.89 7.04 -2.75
C TYR A 163 24.31 6.78 -2.21
N ASN A 164 25.33 7.05 -3.02
CA ASN A 164 26.74 6.89 -2.63
C ASN A 164 27.12 7.86 -1.51
N ASP A 165 26.61 9.08 -1.57
CA ASP A 165 26.76 10.08 -0.52
C ASP A 165 25.79 9.78 0.63
N GLU A 166 26.34 9.46 1.80
CA GLU A 166 25.59 9.11 3.00
C GLU A 166 24.91 10.31 3.68
N THR A 167 25.29 11.54 3.31
CA THR A 167 24.67 12.76 3.83
C THR A 167 23.29 13.00 3.23
N ILE A 168 23.00 12.43 2.07
CA ILE A 168 21.72 12.55 1.39
C ILE A 168 20.65 11.76 2.15
N PRO A 169 19.63 12.42 2.76
CA PRO A 169 18.61 11.74 3.56
C PRO A 169 17.72 10.89 2.66
N GLN A 170 17.44 9.65 3.08
CA GLN A 170 16.67 8.68 2.29
C GLN A 170 15.64 7.93 3.12
N TYR A 171 14.58 7.47 2.44
CA TYR A 171 13.63 6.50 3.01
C TYR A 171 14.14 5.08 2.75
N TYR A 172 14.15 4.25 3.79
CA TYR A 172 14.76 2.92 3.77
C TYR A 172 13.73 1.78 3.67
N GLU A 173 12.53 2.08 3.17
CA GLU A 173 11.45 1.10 3.02
C GLU A 173 11.54 0.42 1.65
N VAL A 174 11.93 -0.85 1.63
CA VAL A 174 12.02 -1.66 0.41
C VAL A 174 10.61 -1.97 -0.12
N PRO A 175 10.26 -1.58 -1.35
CA PRO A 175 8.94 -1.87 -1.92
C PRO A 175 8.79 -3.36 -2.22
N VAL A 176 7.70 -3.95 -1.71
CA VAL A 176 7.25 -5.31 -2.00
C VAL A 176 5.86 -5.21 -2.63
N ILE A 177 5.75 -5.53 -3.92
CA ILE A 177 4.65 -5.11 -4.77
C ILE A 177 3.86 -6.33 -5.25
N GLY A 178 2.59 -6.43 -4.86
CA GLY A 178 1.66 -7.45 -5.37
C GLY A 178 0.66 -6.84 -6.34
N PHE A 179 -0.02 -7.68 -7.12
CA PHE A 179 -1.12 -7.22 -7.99
C PHE A 179 -2.47 -7.59 -7.35
N ASN A 180 -3.31 -6.60 -7.06
CA ASN A 180 -4.60 -6.83 -6.39
C ASN A 180 -4.46 -7.42 -4.97
N SER A 181 -3.32 -7.17 -4.33
CA SER A 181 -2.90 -7.78 -3.07
C SER A 181 -3.46 -7.10 -1.81
N ALA A 182 -3.97 -5.87 -1.92
CA ALA A 182 -4.44 -5.09 -0.77
C ALA A 182 -5.62 -5.75 -0.05
N LYS A 183 -6.44 -6.50 -0.79
CA LYS A 183 -7.62 -7.20 -0.26
C LYS A 183 -7.33 -8.67 0.04
N PHE A 184 -6.69 -9.37 -0.89
CA PHE A 184 -6.57 -10.83 -0.87
C PHE A 184 -5.32 -11.25 -0.11
N ASP A 185 -4.16 -11.06 -0.71
CA ASP A 185 -2.87 -11.56 -0.20
C ASP A 185 -2.57 -11.06 1.20
N THR A 186 -2.89 -9.80 1.47
CA THR A 186 -2.61 -9.21 2.78
C THR A 186 -3.40 -9.89 3.89
N SER A 187 -4.64 -10.32 3.62
CA SER A 187 -5.45 -11.05 4.59
C SER A 187 -4.87 -12.43 4.92
N VAL A 188 -4.26 -13.06 3.91
CA VAL A 188 -3.62 -14.37 4.01
C VAL A 188 -2.30 -14.28 4.75
N LEU A 189 -1.46 -13.30 4.43
CA LEU A 189 -0.15 -13.10 5.04
C LEU A 189 -0.22 -12.49 6.45
N PHE A 190 -1.34 -11.90 6.85
CA PHE A 190 -1.42 -11.06 8.06
C PHE A 190 -0.87 -11.74 9.33
N LYS A 191 -1.10 -13.05 9.47
CA LYS A 191 -0.58 -13.85 10.59
C LYS A 191 0.94 -13.96 10.57
N ASN A 192 1.53 -14.17 9.40
CA ASN A 192 2.98 -14.30 9.19
C ASN A 192 3.72 -12.95 9.28
N LEU A 193 3.03 -11.83 9.00
CA LEU A 193 3.60 -10.48 9.13
C LEU A 193 3.93 -10.06 10.58
N LYS A 194 3.60 -10.89 11.57
CA LYS A 194 3.98 -10.71 12.98
C LYS A 194 4.74 -11.94 13.47
N SER A 195 6.03 -11.76 13.72
CA SER A 195 6.93 -12.83 14.20
C SER A 195 7.73 -12.39 15.43
N LYS A 196 8.56 -13.31 15.94
CA LYS A 196 9.63 -13.00 16.89
C LYS A 196 10.65 -12.03 16.29
N ASP A 197 10.89 -12.08 14.97
CA ASP A 197 11.97 -11.32 14.32
C ASP A 197 11.51 -10.04 13.63
N TRP A 198 10.23 -9.89 13.30
CA TRP A 198 9.67 -8.68 12.68
C TRP A 198 8.29 -8.31 13.23
N SER A 199 7.90 -7.06 13.03
CA SER A 199 6.60 -6.54 13.46
C SER A 199 6.08 -5.48 12.51
N ILE A 200 4.76 -5.41 12.37
CA ILE A 200 4.07 -4.34 11.66
C ILE A 200 4.34 -3.00 12.36
N SER A 201 4.97 -2.07 11.64
CA SER A 201 5.30 -0.72 12.12
C SER A 201 4.29 0.33 11.64
N LYS A 202 3.72 0.13 10.45
CA LYS A 202 2.70 1.02 9.86
C LYS A 202 1.66 0.21 9.11
N TYR A 203 0.41 0.62 9.26
CA TYR A 203 -0.73 0.07 8.54
C TYR A 203 -1.56 1.22 7.99
N LEU A 204 -1.87 1.17 6.69
CA LEU A 204 -2.74 2.13 6.03
C LEU A 204 -3.83 1.37 5.27
N GLY A 205 -5.08 1.60 5.62
CA GLY A 205 -6.20 0.87 5.04
C GLY A 205 -7.39 0.77 5.98
N SER A 206 -8.45 0.10 5.51
CA SER A 206 -9.52 -0.41 6.36
C SER A 206 -9.17 -1.83 6.81
N SER A 207 -9.89 -2.36 7.79
CA SER A 207 -9.75 -3.77 8.22
C SER A 207 -9.89 -4.80 7.09
N THR A 208 -10.54 -4.42 5.97
CA THR A 208 -10.79 -5.27 4.80
C THR A 208 -9.86 -5.00 3.62
N ILE A 209 -9.20 -3.84 3.57
CA ILE A 209 -8.35 -3.43 2.46
C ILE A 209 -7.13 -2.71 3.03
N ALA A 210 -6.01 -3.43 3.06
CA ALA A 210 -4.72 -2.91 3.48
C ALA A 210 -4.00 -2.29 2.27
N LYS A 211 -4.15 -0.97 2.09
CA LYS A 211 -3.50 -0.25 0.98
C LYS A 211 -1.97 -0.28 1.08
N GLN A 212 -1.45 -0.24 2.31
CA GLN A 212 -0.02 -0.33 2.57
C GLN A 212 0.21 -0.96 3.95
N ILE A 213 1.16 -1.89 4.03
CA ILE A 213 1.69 -2.41 5.29
C ILE A 213 3.19 -2.24 5.29
N VAL A 214 3.75 -1.68 6.37
CA VAL A 214 5.19 -1.68 6.59
C VAL A 214 5.50 -2.64 7.73
N ILE A 215 6.37 -3.60 7.45
CA ILE A 215 6.95 -4.47 8.46
C ILE A 215 8.41 -4.09 8.69
N LYS A 216 8.81 -4.08 9.96
CA LYS A 216 10.17 -3.75 10.38
C LYS A 216 10.79 -4.99 11.00
N HIS A 217 11.98 -5.34 10.53
CA HIS A 217 12.82 -6.34 11.19
C HIS A 217 13.32 -5.77 12.52
N LYS A 218 13.25 -6.54 13.60
CA LYS A 218 13.58 -6.05 14.95
C LYS A 218 15.07 -5.85 15.14
N CYS A 219 15.89 -6.74 14.56
CA CYS A 219 17.35 -6.72 14.74
C CYS A 219 18.10 -6.03 13.58
N SER A 220 17.42 -5.69 12.48
CA SER A 220 18.06 -5.06 11.32
C SER A 220 17.38 -3.74 10.99
N SER A 221 18.06 -2.89 10.21
CA SER A 221 17.49 -1.61 9.75
C SER A 221 16.59 -1.76 8.51
N ILE A 222 16.21 -3.00 8.15
CA ILE A 222 15.39 -3.30 6.98
C ILE A 222 13.91 -3.14 7.34
N GLN A 223 13.19 -2.45 6.45
CA GLN A 223 11.75 -2.35 6.47
C GLN A 223 11.22 -2.75 5.11
N LEU A 224 10.25 -3.66 5.08
CA LEU A 224 9.53 -4.03 3.86
C LEU A 224 8.22 -3.27 3.83
N ARG A 225 7.92 -2.64 2.69
CA ARG A 225 6.68 -1.93 2.45
C ARG A 225 5.88 -2.69 1.40
N PHE A 226 4.87 -3.40 1.87
CA PHE A 226 3.87 -4.07 1.05
C PHE A 226 2.92 -3.04 0.46
N ILE A 227 2.82 -3.04 -0.86
CA ILE A 227 1.94 -2.16 -1.65
C ILE A 227 1.26 -2.97 -2.75
N ASP A 228 0.02 -2.60 -3.05
CA ASP A 228 -0.73 -3.14 -4.19
C ASP A 228 -0.49 -2.27 -5.41
N PHE A 229 -0.03 -2.85 -6.52
CA PHE A 229 0.15 -2.16 -7.79
C PHE A 229 -1.10 -1.42 -8.26
N LYS A 230 -2.30 -1.88 -7.90
CA LYS A 230 -3.57 -1.20 -8.23
C LYS A 230 -3.72 0.19 -7.61
N ILE A 231 -2.90 0.58 -6.64
CA ILE A 231 -2.87 1.98 -6.18
C ILE A 231 -2.25 2.92 -7.24
N TYR A 232 -1.54 2.36 -8.22
CA TYR A 232 -0.90 3.07 -9.33
C TYR A 232 -1.61 2.87 -10.67
N SER A 233 -2.56 1.93 -10.78
CA SER A 233 -3.12 1.50 -12.06
C SER A 233 -4.64 1.27 -11.95
N MET A 234 -5.37 1.62 -13.01
CA MET A 234 -6.82 1.41 -13.12
C MET A 234 -7.18 0.02 -13.70
N GLN A 235 -6.19 -0.75 -14.13
CA GLN A 235 -6.39 -2.05 -14.78
C GLN A 235 -6.84 -3.08 -13.74
N ASN A 236 -7.94 -3.77 -14.06
CA ASN A 236 -8.52 -4.76 -13.15
C ASN A 236 -7.82 -6.12 -13.19
N LYS A 237 -7.10 -6.42 -14.29
CA LYS A 237 -6.42 -7.70 -14.48
C LYS A 237 -4.96 -7.46 -14.85
N LEU A 238 -4.08 -8.32 -14.35
CA LEU A 238 -2.65 -8.25 -14.64
C LEU A 238 -2.36 -8.24 -16.15
N LYS A 239 -3.07 -9.09 -16.91
CA LYS A 239 -2.94 -9.12 -18.38
C LYS A 239 -3.24 -7.78 -19.06
N ASP A 240 -4.15 -6.98 -18.50
CA ASP A 240 -4.56 -5.70 -19.08
C ASP A 240 -3.49 -4.65 -18.75
N ALA A 241 -2.91 -4.70 -17.54
CA ALA A 241 -1.76 -3.87 -17.17
C ALA A 241 -0.53 -4.17 -18.03
N VAL A 242 -0.22 -5.45 -18.27
CA VAL A 242 0.88 -5.87 -19.15
C VAL A 242 0.63 -5.45 -20.61
N ARG A 243 -0.61 -5.53 -21.09
CA ARG A 243 -0.95 -5.03 -22.43
C ARG A 243 -0.76 -3.52 -22.55
N ASP A 244 -1.19 -2.77 -21.54
CA ASP A 244 -1.24 -1.30 -21.61
C ASP A 244 0.12 -0.65 -21.29
N PHE A 245 0.93 -1.27 -20.43
CA PHE A 245 2.19 -0.70 -19.92
C PHE A 245 3.42 -1.59 -20.12
N GLY A 246 3.24 -2.83 -20.57
CA GLY A 246 4.35 -3.72 -20.88
C GLY A 246 5.03 -3.39 -22.21
N ASN A 247 6.23 -3.91 -22.40
CA ASN A 247 7.00 -3.79 -23.64
C ASN A 247 6.76 -4.98 -24.60
N GLY A 248 5.96 -5.97 -24.16
CA GLY A 248 5.58 -7.13 -24.95
C GLY A 248 6.57 -8.30 -24.89
N GLN A 249 7.63 -8.23 -24.06
CA GLN A 249 8.57 -9.33 -23.88
C GLN A 249 7.91 -10.55 -23.24
N TYR A 250 7.10 -10.33 -22.20
CA TYR A 250 6.38 -11.40 -21.54
C TYR A 250 4.86 -11.28 -21.70
N LYS A 251 4.19 -12.44 -21.73
CA LYS A 251 2.73 -12.55 -21.78
C LYS A 251 2.24 -13.30 -20.56
N LYS A 252 1.05 -12.94 -20.06
CA LYS A 252 0.42 -13.67 -18.96
C LYS A 252 0.11 -15.12 -19.40
N GLY A 253 0.60 -16.07 -18.60
CA GLY A 253 0.33 -17.51 -18.76
C GLY A 253 -1.13 -17.89 -18.48
N ARG A 254 -1.41 -19.18 -18.35
CA ARG A 254 -2.75 -19.71 -18.02
C ARG A 254 -2.70 -20.70 -16.90
N PHE A 255 -3.58 -20.55 -15.93
CA PHE A 255 -3.72 -21.50 -14.85
C PHE A 255 -5.20 -21.76 -14.56
N PRO A 256 -5.62 -23.02 -14.35
CA PRO A 256 -7.01 -23.38 -14.15
C PRO A 256 -7.44 -23.20 -12.68
N HIS A 257 -7.58 -21.93 -12.27
CA HIS A 257 -7.91 -21.54 -10.89
C HIS A 257 -9.21 -22.16 -10.34
N GLU A 258 -10.23 -22.37 -11.18
CA GLU A 258 -11.53 -22.91 -10.76
C GLU A 258 -11.52 -24.46 -10.66
N PHE A 259 -10.58 -25.12 -11.34
CA PHE A 259 -10.50 -26.58 -11.39
C PHE A 259 -9.87 -27.17 -10.13
N ILE A 260 -8.90 -26.46 -9.57
CA ILE A 260 -8.15 -26.89 -8.39
C ILE A 260 -8.85 -26.35 -7.14
N ASN A 261 -9.12 -27.25 -6.19
CA ASN A 261 -9.78 -26.93 -4.94
C ASN A 261 -9.19 -27.75 -3.78
N THR A 262 -9.68 -27.50 -2.57
CA THR A 262 -9.16 -28.15 -1.35
C THR A 262 -9.25 -29.67 -1.35
N ASN A 263 -10.12 -30.27 -2.16
CA ASN A 263 -10.36 -31.70 -2.18
C ASN A 263 -9.48 -32.43 -3.18
N ASN A 264 -9.08 -31.78 -4.28
CA ASN A 264 -8.38 -32.43 -5.40
C ASN A 264 -6.95 -31.90 -5.63
N TYR A 265 -6.52 -30.81 -4.98
CA TYR A 265 -5.27 -30.14 -5.37
C TYR A 265 -4.04 -31.05 -5.35
N MET A 266 -3.88 -31.93 -4.37
CA MET A 266 -2.73 -32.84 -4.34
C MET A 266 -2.76 -33.85 -5.47
N GLU A 267 -3.92 -34.46 -5.73
CA GLU A 267 -4.04 -35.44 -6.81
C GLU A 267 -3.84 -34.77 -8.17
N GLU A 268 -4.46 -33.62 -8.39
CA GLU A 268 -4.39 -32.93 -9.67
C GLU A 268 -3.02 -32.32 -9.96
N ILE A 269 -2.34 -31.71 -8.99
CA ILE A 269 -1.05 -31.04 -9.24
C ILE A 269 0.11 -32.06 -9.30
N ASN A 270 -0.03 -33.26 -8.74
CA ASN A 270 1.00 -34.30 -8.85
C ASN A 270 1.05 -35.00 -10.22
N LYS A 271 0.07 -34.78 -11.11
CA LYS A 271 0.03 -35.41 -12.42
C LYS A 271 1.11 -34.86 -13.36
N SER A 272 1.67 -35.75 -14.17
CA SER A 272 2.63 -35.41 -15.23
C SER A 272 1.98 -34.94 -16.53
N GLU A 273 0.72 -35.34 -16.76
CA GLU A 273 -0.03 -34.89 -17.94
C GLU A 273 -0.47 -33.43 -17.82
N PRO A 274 -0.60 -32.68 -18.92
CA PRO A 274 -1.20 -31.34 -18.90
C PRO A 274 -2.63 -31.35 -18.35
N PHE A 275 -3.08 -30.23 -17.80
CA PHE A 275 -4.50 -29.98 -17.53
C PHE A 275 -5.35 -30.15 -18.80
N PRO A 276 -6.52 -30.81 -18.70
CA PRO A 276 -7.46 -30.93 -19.81
C PRO A 276 -8.10 -29.57 -20.15
N ILE A 277 -8.66 -29.41 -21.35
CA ILE A 277 -9.20 -28.12 -21.81
C ILE A 277 -10.34 -27.61 -20.92
N GLU A 278 -11.15 -28.53 -20.40
CA GLU A 278 -12.29 -28.26 -19.53
C GLU A 278 -11.86 -27.65 -18.18
N ALA A 279 -10.61 -27.89 -17.75
CA ALA A 279 -10.07 -27.28 -16.53
C ALA A 279 -9.99 -25.74 -16.63
N PHE A 280 -9.95 -25.19 -17.84
CA PHE A 280 -9.87 -23.74 -18.07
C PHE A 280 -11.23 -23.07 -18.27
N ASP A 281 -12.33 -23.83 -18.19
CA ASP A 281 -13.66 -23.28 -18.33
C ASP A 281 -13.99 -22.38 -17.13
N ASN A 282 -14.50 -21.18 -17.43
CA ASN A 282 -14.95 -20.25 -16.41
C ASN A 282 -16.44 -20.49 -16.15
N GLN A 283 -16.76 -21.16 -15.05
CA GLN A 283 -18.13 -21.52 -14.70
C GLN A 283 -18.97 -20.27 -14.39
N LEU A 284 -18.38 -19.28 -13.72
CA LEU A 284 -19.05 -18.04 -13.33
C LEU A 284 -19.51 -17.19 -14.52
N ARG A 285 -18.74 -17.16 -15.60
CA ARG A 285 -19.03 -16.39 -16.82
C ARG A 285 -19.56 -17.25 -17.95
N ASN A 286 -19.79 -18.54 -17.70
CA ASN A 286 -20.15 -19.54 -18.70
C ASN A 286 -19.30 -19.43 -19.97
N LYS A 287 -17.96 -19.40 -19.80
CA LYS A 287 -17.02 -19.13 -20.88
C LYS A 287 -16.00 -20.26 -21.02
N LYS A 288 -15.98 -20.87 -22.20
CA LYS A 288 -15.02 -21.91 -22.55
C LYS A 288 -13.71 -21.36 -23.08
N LEU A 289 -12.63 -22.14 -22.92
CA LEU A 289 -11.35 -21.83 -23.56
C LEU A 289 -11.43 -22.15 -25.07
N SER A 290 -10.87 -21.28 -25.90
CA SER A 290 -10.76 -21.54 -27.34
C SER A 290 -9.61 -22.50 -27.64
N GLU A 291 -9.78 -23.37 -28.62
CA GLU A 291 -8.77 -24.36 -29.03
C GLU A 291 -7.37 -23.75 -29.24
N VAL A 292 -7.29 -22.62 -29.96
CA VAL A 292 -6.02 -21.91 -30.21
C VAL A 292 -5.29 -21.53 -28.91
N LYS A 293 -6.04 -21.16 -27.86
CA LYS A 293 -5.46 -20.80 -26.56
C LYS A 293 -5.06 -22.04 -25.75
N TYR A 294 -5.75 -23.15 -25.95
CA TYR A 294 -5.42 -24.42 -25.32
C TYR A 294 -4.14 -25.00 -25.92
N GLN A 295 -3.99 -24.95 -27.25
CA GLN A 295 -2.76 -25.35 -27.93
C GLN A 295 -1.53 -24.53 -27.47
N ALA A 296 -1.69 -23.22 -27.29
CA ALA A 296 -0.63 -22.38 -26.74
C ALA A 296 -0.23 -22.80 -25.30
N TYR A 297 -1.21 -23.20 -24.49
CA TYR A 297 -0.97 -23.75 -23.15
C TYR A 297 -0.24 -25.10 -23.22
N LEU A 298 -0.64 -26.02 -24.11
CA LEU A 298 0.03 -27.32 -24.25
C LEU A 298 1.50 -27.17 -24.63
N ILE A 299 1.82 -26.28 -25.57
CA ILE A 299 3.21 -26.00 -25.97
C ILE A 299 4.04 -25.52 -24.77
N GLU A 300 3.47 -24.67 -23.91
CA GLU A 300 4.14 -24.23 -22.68
C GLU A 300 4.27 -25.38 -21.67
N ALA A 301 3.19 -26.12 -21.42
CA ALA A 301 3.14 -27.19 -20.44
C ALA A 301 4.11 -28.34 -20.74
N THR A 302 4.38 -28.65 -22.01
CA THR A 302 5.33 -29.71 -22.41
C THR A 302 6.78 -29.45 -21.96
N GLN A 303 7.11 -28.23 -21.56
CA GLN A 303 8.44 -27.88 -21.06
C GLN A 303 8.65 -28.32 -19.59
N PHE A 304 7.59 -28.81 -18.93
CA PHE A 304 7.58 -29.13 -17.51
C PHE A 304 7.22 -30.60 -17.29
N ALA A 305 7.89 -31.25 -16.34
CA ALA A 305 7.71 -32.68 -16.08
C ALA A 305 6.38 -33.02 -15.39
N ASN A 306 5.82 -32.06 -14.65
CA ASN A 306 4.59 -32.20 -13.90
C ASN A 306 3.92 -30.83 -13.67
N ARG A 307 2.67 -30.87 -13.19
CA ARG A 307 1.90 -29.65 -12.95
C ARG A 307 2.43 -28.81 -11.79
N TRP A 308 3.24 -29.34 -10.86
CA TRP A 308 3.96 -28.53 -9.86
C TRP A 308 5.03 -27.64 -10.50
N ASP A 309 5.81 -28.19 -11.43
CA ASP A 309 6.84 -27.44 -12.13
C ASP A 309 6.20 -26.37 -13.02
N TYR A 310 5.07 -26.69 -13.66
CA TYR A 310 4.27 -25.72 -14.39
C TYR A 310 3.70 -24.62 -13.48
N LEU A 311 3.13 -24.96 -12.32
CA LEU A 311 2.65 -23.99 -11.32
C LEU A 311 3.77 -23.05 -10.88
N LYS A 312 4.95 -23.59 -10.55
CA LYS A 312 6.12 -22.79 -10.17
C LYS A 312 6.48 -21.79 -11.26
N HIS A 313 6.55 -22.25 -12.51
CA HIS A 313 6.79 -21.37 -13.66
C HIS A 313 5.71 -20.31 -13.80
N TYR A 314 4.43 -20.70 -13.75
CA TYR A 314 3.30 -19.78 -13.88
C TYR A 314 3.32 -18.68 -12.80
N ASN A 315 3.53 -19.02 -11.53
CA ASN A 315 3.59 -18.05 -10.44
C ASN A 315 4.80 -17.10 -10.60
N ILE A 316 5.96 -17.65 -10.96
CA ILE A 316 7.15 -16.84 -11.23
C ILE A 316 6.88 -15.87 -12.38
N LEU A 317 6.27 -16.36 -13.47
CA LEU A 317 5.92 -15.55 -14.62
C LEU A 317 4.97 -14.40 -14.23
N ASP A 318 3.95 -14.64 -13.41
CA ASP A 318 3.02 -13.61 -12.95
C ASP A 318 3.73 -12.49 -12.17
N THR A 319 4.71 -12.81 -11.34
CA THR A 319 5.55 -11.79 -10.68
C THR A 319 6.49 -11.09 -11.65
N ARG A 320 7.06 -11.83 -12.60
CA ARG A 320 8.02 -11.33 -13.60
C ARG A 320 7.39 -10.31 -14.54
N ILE A 321 6.21 -10.60 -15.07
CA ILE A 321 5.53 -9.73 -16.04
C ILE A 321 5.06 -8.41 -15.41
N LEU A 322 4.92 -8.35 -14.08
CA LEU A 322 4.54 -7.13 -13.36
C LEU A 322 5.65 -6.07 -13.36
N ILE A 323 6.90 -6.46 -13.61
CA ILE A 323 8.05 -5.54 -13.66
C ILE A 323 7.92 -4.52 -14.77
N GLU A 324 7.50 -4.93 -15.98
CA GLU A 324 7.42 -3.99 -17.11
C GLU A 324 6.41 -2.86 -16.86
N PRO A 325 5.16 -3.13 -16.41
CA PRO A 325 4.23 -2.07 -16.00
C PRO A 325 4.76 -1.15 -14.90
N ILE A 326 5.44 -1.70 -13.89
CA ILE A 326 6.00 -0.89 -12.79
C ILE A 326 7.09 0.03 -13.34
N ASP A 327 8.02 -0.50 -14.13
CA ASP A 327 9.13 0.27 -14.71
C ASP A 327 8.64 1.36 -15.66
N TYR A 328 7.64 1.04 -16.49
CA TYR A 328 6.99 2.02 -17.35
C TYR A 328 6.43 3.19 -16.53
N LEU A 329 5.69 2.90 -15.45
CA LEU A 329 5.09 3.95 -14.62
C LEU A 329 6.14 4.73 -13.82
N ILE A 330 7.20 4.08 -13.30
CA ILE A 330 8.33 4.77 -12.65
C ILE A 330 8.94 5.78 -13.62
N ASN A 331 9.26 5.33 -14.84
CA ASN A 331 9.86 6.19 -15.86
C ASN A 331 8.92 7.33 -16.28
N LEU A 332 7.62 7.04 -16.41
CA LEU A 332 6.61 8.03 -16.76
C LEU A 332 6.49 9.14 -15.71
N MET A 333 6.42 8.77 -14.42
CA MET A 333 6.34 9.75 -13.33
C MET A 333 7.65 10.53 -13.17
N PHE A 334 8.78 9.86 -13.39
CA PHE A 334 10.10 10.48 -13.23
C PHE A 334 10.42 11.54 -14.30
N LYS A 335 9.73 11.56 -15.44
CA LYS A 335 9.76 12.70 -16.38
C LYS A 335 9.47 14.04 -15.70
N TYR A 336 8.69 14.02 -14.62
CA TYR A 336 8.34 15.19 -13.81
C TYR A 336 9.11 15.25 -12.49
N LYS A 337 10.22 14.52 -12.35
CA LYS A 337 11.00 14.39 -11.11
C LYS A 337 10.19 13.89 -9.91
N VAL A 338 9.17 13.07 -10.17
CA VAL A 338 8.37 12.41 -9.12
C VAL A 338 8.80 10.94 -8.99
N ASP A 339 9.29 10.57 -7.80
CA ASP A 339 9.50 9.17 -7.45
C ASP A 339 8.14 8.50 -7.16
N MET A 340 7.69 7.64 -8.08
CA MET A 340 6.41 6.94 -7.96
C MET A 340 6.33 6.09 -6.69
N LEU A 341 7.35 5.29 -6.42
CA LEU A 341 7.34 4.34 -5.31
C LEU A 341 7.52 5.07 -3.98
N ALA A 342 8.13 6.26 -3.93
CA ALA A 342 8.12 7.07 -2.70
C ALA A 342 6.72 7.61 -2.34
N ASN A 343 5.78 7.68 -3.29
CA ASN A 343 4.42 8.17 -3.09
C ASN A 343 3.45 7.02 -2.77
N ILE A 344 2.34 7.35 -2.09
CA ILE A 344 1.35 6.36 -1.61
C ILE A 344 0.43 5.87 -2.74
N SER A 345 0.19 6.67 -3.78
CA SER A 345 -0.73 6.33 -4.87
C SER A 345 -0.48 7.15 -6.13
N MET A 346 -1.10 6.74 -7.24
CA MET A 346 -1.11 7.54 -8.47
C MET A 346 -1.68 8.94 -8.23
N SER A 347 -2.72 9.08 -7.42
CA SER A 347 -3.32 10.39 -7.14
C SER A 347 -2.33 11.33 -6.45
N GLN A 348 -1.48 10.80 -5.56
CA GLN A 348 -0.42 11.60 -4.93
C GLN A 348 0.67 11.97 -5.94
N CYS A 349 1.05 11.06 -6.84
CA CYS A 349 1.95 11.37 -7.94
C CYS A 349 1.38 12.47 -8.84
N SER A 350 0.13 12.35 -9.30
CA SER A 350 -0.54 13.37 -10.12
C SER A 350 -0.62 14.72 -9.41
N ASN A 351 -0.87 14.72 -8.10
CA ASN A 351 -0.88 15.94 -7.31
C ASN A 351 0.53 16.57 -7.27
N ALA A 352 1.58 15.78 -7.06
CA ALA A 352 2.96 16.25 -7.12
C ALA A 352 3.29 16.83 -8.50
N ILE A 353 2.91 16.16 -9.60
CA ILE A 353 3.11 16.65 -10.97
C ILE A 353 2.37 17.97 -11.22
N LYS A 354 1.11 18.06 -10.80
CA LYS A 354 0.34 19.30 -10.94
C LYS A 354 1.04 20.48 -10.28
N TYR A 355 1.56 20.26 -9.06
CA TYR A 355 2.27 21.32 -8.34
C TYR A 355 3.69 21.54 -8.82
N SER A 356 4.38 20.54 -9.41
CA SER A 356 5.65 20.83 -10.07
C SER A 356 5.44 21.82 -11.22
N MET A 357 4.37 21.63 -12.01
CA MET A 357 4.00 22.54 -13.09
C MET A 357 3.59 23.93 -12.60
N ALA A 358 2.84 24.01 -11.49
CA ALA A 358 2.37 25.28 -10.93
C ALA A 358 3.48 26.14 -10.31
N TYR A 359 4.64 25.54 -10.03
CA TYR A 359 5.81 26.21 -9.45
C TYR A 359 7.05 25.99 -10.33
N ASN A 360 6.88 25.93 -11.66
CA ASN A 360 7.98 25.69 -12.60
C ASN A 360 9.02 26.84 -12.60
N ASP A 361 8.58 28.04 -12.24
CA ASP A 361 9.31 29.29 -12.11
C ASP A 361 9.81 29.53 -10.67
N PHE A 362 9.62 28.57 -9.76
CA PHE A 362 10.15 28.67 -8.40
C PHE A 362 11.68 28.58 -8.40
N ASP A 363 12.32 29.71 -8.13
CA ASP A 363 13.71 29.83 -7.75
C ASP A 363 13.85 29.84 -6.22
N ILE A 364 14.67 28.95 -5.66
CA ILE A 364 14.95 28.93 -4.22
C ILE A 364 15.67 30.18 -3.72
N ASN A 365 16.42 30.86 -4.61
CA ASN A 365 17.11 32.12 -4.33
C ASN A 365 16.32 33.33 -4.81
N GLY A 366 15.13 33.11 -5.36
CA GLY A 366 14.26 34.18 -5.84
C GLY A 366 13.81 35.08 -4.70
N ASP A 367 13.79 36.38 -4.95
CA ASP A 367 13.17 37.33 -4.03
C ASP A 367 11.65 37.34 -4.25
N TYR A 368 10.91 36.74 -3.32
CA TYR A 368 9.44 36.72 -3.31
C TYR A 368 8.85 37.77 -2.37
N ASN A 369 9.63 38.78 -1.98
CA ASN A 369 9.07 39.93 -1.30
C ASN A 369 7.96 40.51 -2.18
N LEU A 370 6.73 40.42 -1.68
CA LEU A 370 5.58 41.08 -2.28
C LEU A 370 5.89 42.59 -2.25
N GLU A 371 6.19 43.19 -3.41
CA GLU A 371 5.90 44.60 -3.58
C GLU A 371 4.40 44.74 -3.32
N PHE A 372 4.03 45.29 -2.16
CA PHE A 372 2.65 45.60 -1.82
C PHE A 372 2.16 46.69 -2.78
N THR A 373 1.73 46.29 -3.97
CA THR A 373 1.04 47.19 -4.92
C THR A 373 -0.43 47.34 -4.57
N ASP A 374 -0.98 46.42 -3.77
CA ASP A 374 -2.34 46.52 -3.25
C ASP A 374 -2.39 47.46 -2.03
N LYS A 375 -3.15 48.55 -2.19
CA LYS A 375 -3.56 49.43 -1.11
C LYS A 375 -4.04 48.58 0.07
N SER A 376 -3.57 48.91 1.27
CA SER A 376 -4.04 48.29 2.52
C SER A 376 -5.56 48.19 2.51
N ILE A 377 -6.11 46.98 2.58
CA ILE A 377 -7.54 46.81 2.81
C ILE A 377 -7.81 47.33 4.22
N GLU A 378 -8.43 48.50 4.32
CA GLU A 378 -9.03 48.95 5.56
C GLU A 378 -10.19 48.02 5.89
N ILE A 379 -9.97 47.11 6.84
CA ILE A 379 -11.03 46.27 7.38
C ILE A 379 -11.94 47.17 8.23
N THR A 380 -12.93 47.77 7.58
CA THR A 380 -13.97 48.54 8.26
C THR A 380 -14.94 47.60 8.97
N MET A 381 -15.60 48.11 10.01
CA MET A 381 -16.65 47.38 10.73
C MET A 381 -17.75 46.87 9.79
N CYS A 382 -18.08 47.65 8.74
CA CYS A 382 -19.07 47.29 7.74
C CYS A 382 -18.62 46.12 6.85
N TYR A 383 -17.34 46.12 6.42
CA TYR A 383 -16.78 45.00 5.66
C TYR A 383 -16.82 43.70 6.47
N TRP A 384 -16.45 43.77 7.76
CA TRP A 384 -16.48 42.62 8.65
C TRP A 384 -17.90 42.08 8.85
N ARG A 385 -18.88 42.97 9.10
CA ARG A 385 -20.30 42.57 9.22
C ARG A 385 -20.80 41.89 7.95
N ALA A 386 -20.55 42.48 6.77
CA ALA A 386 -20.96 41.89 5.50
C ALA A 386 -20.35 40.49 5.27
N LYS A 387 -19.11 40.26 5.69
CA LYS A 387 -18.48 38.93 5.64
C LYS A 387 -19.14 37.93 6.59
N VAL A 388 -19.41 38.35 7.84
CA VAL A 388 -20.08 37.50 8.84
C VAL A 388 -21.49 37.13 8.35
N ASP A 389 -22.25 38.11 7.87
CA ASP A 389 -23.62 37.91 7.35
C ASP A 389 -23.63 36.94 6.16
N SER A 390 -22.64 37.05 5.25
CA SER A 390 -22.48 36.12 4.13
C SER A 390 -22.21 34.68 4.57
N TYR A 391 -21.45 34.47 5.65
CA TYR A 391 -21.22 33.12 6.19
C TYR A 391 -22.47 32.56 6.87
N ILE A 392 -23.19 33.38 7.64
CA ILE A 392 -24.48 33.01 8.24
C ILE A 392 -25.47 32.60 7.13
N GLU A 393 -25.55 33.36 6.04
CA GLU A 393 -26.42 33.05 4.91
C GLU A 393 -26.03 31.73 4.21
N GLN A 394 -24.73 31.44 4.11
CA GLN A 394 -24.23 30.18 3.55
C GLN A 394 -24.54 28.97 4.44
N ASP A 395 -24.43 29.11 5.75
CA ASP A 395 -24.72 28.02 6.69
C ASP A 395 -26.24 27.77 6.81
N ASN A 396 -27.05 28.83 6.76
CA ASN A 396 -28.51 28.74 6.62
C ASN A 396 -28.92 28.02 5.33
N LYS A 397 -28.34 28.37 4.17
CA LYS A 397 -28.61 27.68 2.88
C LYS A 397 -28.25 26.20 2.91
N LYS A 398 -27.37 25.77 3.82
CA LYS A 398 -26.94 24.38 3.97
C LYS A 398 -27.60 23.66 5.14
N ASN A 399 -28.59 24.28 5.80
CA ASN A 399 -29.28 23.76 6.99
C ASN A 399 -28.29 23.26 8.07
N ARG A 400 -27.21 24.02 8.31
CA ARG A 400 -26.17 23.66 9.28
C ARG A 400 -26.45 24.19 10.68
N ASP A 401 -27.38 25.12 10.81
CA ASP A 401 -27.85 25.68 12.08
C ASP A 401 -29.09 24.91 12.58
N SER A 402 -28.92 23.62 12.86
CA SER A 402 -29.90 22.76 13.56
C SER A 402 -29.25 21.94 14.65
#